data_AF-A0A6B3HW35-F1
#
_entry.id   AF-A0A6B3HW35-F1
#
_cell.length_a   1.000
_cell.length_b   1.000
_cell.length_c   1.000
_cell.angle_alpha   90.00
_cell.angle_beta   90.00
_cell.angle_gamma   90.00
#
_symmetry.space_group_name_H-M   'P 1'
#
loop_
_entity.id
_entity.type
_entity.pdbx_description
1 polymer ?
#
loop_
_entity_poly.entity_id
_entity_poly.type
_entity_poly.pdbx_seq_one_letter_code
_entity_poly.pdbx_strand_id
1 'polypeptide(L)'
;DDVLLAYEMNGEPLPPDHGYPVRVIAPSWVGIANIKWVGDIEVSAEPLLTPWNTGLYRLFGPGYPPEGSAPLTRQTLKSAFELVR
;
A
#
# COMPACT_ATOMS: atom_id res chain seq x y z
N ASP A 1 2.96 14.54 2.46
CA ASP A 1 3.29 15.30 1.24
C ASP A 1 4.37 14.65 0.39
N ASP A 2 4.98 13.53 0.82
CA ASP A 2 6.07 12.90 0.06
C ASP A 2 5.66 11.55 -0.55
N VAL A 3 4.68 11.54 -1.47
CA VAL A 3 4.46 10.35 -2.31
C VAL A 3 5.55 10.31 -3.37
N LEU A 4 6.26 9.19 -3.49
CA LEU A 4 7.42 9.04 -4.35
C LEU A 4 7.21 7.96 -5.40
N LEU A 5 7.82 8.16 -6.56
CA LEU A 5 8.24 7.09 -7.45
C LEU A 5 9.70 6.76 -7.12
N ALA A 6 9.90 5.71 -6.33
CA ALA A 6 11.22 5.28 -5.91
C ALA A 6 11.83 4.30 -6.93
N TYR A 7 13.10 4.53 -7.29
CA TYR A 7 13.91 3.61 -8.11
C TYR A 7 15.10 3.02 -7.33
N GLU A 8 15.35 3.54 -6.12
CA GLU A 8 16.38 3.07 -5.19
C GLU A 8 15.78 2.74 -3.82
N MET A 9 16.46 1.87 -3.09
CA MET A 9 16.20 1.56 -1.68
C MET A 9 17.53 1.44 -0.95
N ASN A 10 17.71 2.26 0.09
CA ASN A 10 18.93 2.32 0.90
C ASN A 10 20.21 2.62 0.10
N GLY A 11 20.10 3.50 -0.91
CA GLY A 11 21.24 3.95 -1.74
C GLY A 11 21.61 3.00 -2.88
N GLU A 12 20.88 1.90 -3.06
CA GLU A 12 21.10 0.92 -4.12
C GLU A 12 19.85 0.80 -5.00
N PRO A 13 19.97 0.37 -6.28
CA PRO A 13 18.82 0.08 -7.12
C PRO A 13 17.83 -0.87 -6.44
N LEU A 14 16.53 -0.68 -6.68
CA LEU A 14 15.51 -1.56 -6.09
C LEU A 14 15.79 -3.04 -6.42
N PRO A 15 15.75 -3.94 -5.42
CA PRO A 15 15.67 -5.37 -5.69
C PRO A 15 14.40 -5.71 -6.51
N PRO A 16 14.41 -6.77 -7.35
CA PRO A 16 13.22 -7.19 -8.10
C PRO A 16 11.99 -7.40 -7.21
N ASP A 17 12.16 -8.04 -6.05
CA ASP A 17 11.07 -8.28 -5.09
C ASP A 17 10.52 -6.99 -4.46
N HIS A 18 11.29 -5.91 -4.50
CA HIS A 18 10.91 -4.61 -3.96
C HIS A 18 10.36 -3.66 -5.03
N GLY A 19 10.30 -4.08 -6.30
CA GLY A 19 9.59 -3.35 -7.34
C GLY A 19 10.46 -2.76 -8.44
N TYR A 20 11.66 -3.29 -8.69
CA TYR A 20 12.50 -2.84 -9.82
C TYR A 20 11.70 -2.81 -11.14
N PRO A 21 11.82 -1.76 -11.97
CA PRO A 21 12.73 -0.63 -11.81
C PRO A 21 12.16 0.51 -10.94
N VAL A 22 10.84 0.58 -10.77
CA VAL A 22 10.15 1.69 -10.09
C VAL A 22 8.97 1.19 -9.27
N ARG A 23 8.81 1.75 -8.07
CA ARG A 23 7.63 1.54 -7.22
C ARG A 23 7.03 2.86 -6.74
N VAL A 24 5.75 2.83 -6.38
CA VAL A 24 5.12 3.89 -5.58
C VAL A 24 5.47 3.70 -4.12
N ILE A 25 5.79 4.80 -3.44
CA ILE A 25 5.86 4.90 -1.98
C ILE A 25 4.91 6.01 -1.51
N ALA A 26 3.90 5.63 -0.73
CA ALA A 26 2.98 6.53 -0.06
C ALA A 26 3.18 6.40 1.47
N PRO A 27 3.99 7.28 2.09
CA PRO A 27 4.30 7.19 3.50
C PRO A 27 3.06 7.17 4.39
N SER A 28 3.09 6.36 5.45
CA SER A 28 1.98 6.11 6.39
C SER A 28 0.76 5.38 5.81
N TRP A 29 0.69 5.12 4.50
CA TRP A 29 -0.38 4.29 3.94
C TRP A 29 -0.09 2.81 4.15
N VAL A 30 -1.14 2.00 4.10
CA VAL A 30 -1.03 0.54 4.14
C VAL A 30 -0.21 0.03 2.95
N GLY A 31 0.49 -1.10 3.13
CA GLY A 31 1.44 -1.63 2.16
C GLY A 31 0.92 -1.77 0.73
N ILE A 32 -0.38 -2.11 0.56
CA ILE A 32 -1.01 -2.28 -0.76
C ILE A 32 -1.02 -1.02 -1.62
N ALA A 33 -0.98 0.17 -1.01
CA ALA A 33 -0.91 1.43 -1.74
C ALA A 33 0.48 1.67 -2.38
N ASN A 34 1.50 0.93 -1.94
CA ASN A 34 2.89 1.07 -2.38
C ASN A 34 3.17 0.10 -3.54
N ILE A 35 2.50 0.33 -4.69
CA ILE A 35 2.54 -0.54 -5.87
C ILE A 35 3.98 -0.74 -6.36
N LYS A 36 4.37 -2.02 -6.49
CA LYS A 36 5.64 -2.45 -7.08
C LYS A 36 5.49 -2.64 -8.58
N TRP A 37 6.58 -2.53 -9.33
CA TRP A 37 6.60 -2.74 -10.78
C TRP A 37 5.63 -1.82 -11.51
N VAL A 38 5.76 -0.52 -11.26
CA VAL A 38 4.85 0.48 -11.84
C VAL A 38 4.86 0.39 -13.37
N GLY A 39 3.68 0.15 -13.95
CA GLY A 39 3.43 0.20 -15.39
C GLY A 39 2.87 1.56 -15.76
N ASP A 40 1.55 1.73 -15.59
CA ASP A 40 0.84 2.96 -15.93
C ASP A 40 0.39 3.73 -14.69
N ILE A 41 0.30 5.06 -14.83
CA ILE A 41 -0.29 5.97 -13.86
C ILE A 41 -1.41 6.74 -14.54
N GLU A 42 -2.62 6.60 -14.03
CA GLU A 42 -3.80 7.26 -14.54
C GLU A 42 -4.44 8.14 -13.45
N VAL A 43 -4.97 9.28 -13.87
CA VAL A 43 -5.73 10.18 -13.00
C VAL A 43 -7.20 10.03 -13.33
N SER A 44 -8.00 9.76 -12.29
CA SER A 44 -9.46 9.67 -12.40
C SER A 44 -10.12 10.71 -11.51
N ALA A 45 -11.21 11.31 -12.00
CA ALA A 45 -12.06 12.18 -11.20
C ALA A 45 -12.97 11.38 -10.24
N GLU A 46 -13.09 10.08 -10.45
CA GLU A 46 -13.89 9.16 -9.64
C GLU A 46 -13.02 8.02 -9.06
N PRO A 47 -13.41 7.42 -7.91
CA PRO A 47 -12.69 6.28 -7.37
C PRO A 47 -12.65 5.09 -8.34
N LEU A 48 -11.44 4.62 -8.66
CA LEU A 48 -11.24 3.43 -9.47
C LEU A 48 -11.40 2.16 -8.63
N LEU A 49 -12.25 1.24 -9.09
CA LEU A 49 -12.42 -0.06 -8.44
C LEU A 49 -11.30 -1.00 -8.85
N THR A 50 -10.54 -1.51 -7.88
CA THR A 50 -9.66 -2.67 -8.05
C THR A 50 -9.94 -3.72 -6.99
N PRO A 51 -9.99 -5.02 -7.35
CA PRO A 51 -10.21 -6.08 -6.34
C PRO A 51 -9.21 -6.01 -5.19
N TRP A 52 -7.96 -5.66 -5.51
CA TRP A 52 -6.85 -5.65 -4.56
C TRP A 52 -6.99 -4.56 -3.51
N ASN A 53 -7.08 -3.28 -3.88
CA ASN A 53 -7.09 -2.20 -2.88
C ASN A 53 -8.49 -1.72 -2.48
N THR A 54 -9.51 -1.89 -3.34
CA THR A 54 -10.87 -1.42 -3.05
C THR A 54 -11.81 -2.52 -2.61
N GLY A 55 -11.51 -3.80 -2.87
CA GLY A 55 -12.33 -4.94 -2.43
C GLY A 55 -11.75 -5.64 -1.20
N LEU A 56 -10.51 -6.12 -1.32
CA LEU A 56 -9.91 -7.03 -0.35
C LEU A 56 -9.26 -6.32 0.86
N TYR A 57 -8.73 -5.12 0.68
CA TYR A 57 -8.12 -4.35 1.78
C TYR A 57 -9.16 -3.55 2.56
N ARG A 58 -10.10 -4.29 3.16
CA ARG A 58 -11.18 -3.83 4.03
C ARG A 58 -11.23 -4.68 5.29
N LEU A 59 -11.89 -4.17 6.32
CA LEU A 59 -12.18 -4.92 7.53
C LEU A 59 -13.54 -5.60 7.39
N PHE A 60 -13.60 -6.86 7.78
CA PHE A 60 -14.80 -7.70 7.73
C PHE A 60 -15.10 -8.28 9.11
N GLY A 61 -16.35 -8.65 9.36
CA GLY A 61 -16.80 -9.30 10.59
C GLY A 61 -17.95 -8.56 11.28
N PRO A 62 -18.36 -9.01 12.48
CA PRO A 62 -19.56 -8.51 13.16
C PRO A 62 -19.61 -7.00 13.43
N GLY A 63 -18.45 -6.32 13.44
CA GLY A 63 -18.34 -4.87 13.64
C GLY A 63 -18.33 -4.05 12.35
N TYR A 64 -18.50 -4.66 11.18
CA TYR A 64 -18.39 -3.99 9.88
C TYR A 64 -19.59 -4.35 8.99
N PRO A 65 -19.90 -3.53 7.97
CA PRO A 65 -20.91 -3.86 6.97
C PRO A 65 -20.64 -5.21 6.29
N PRO A 66 -21.67 -5.91 5.75
CA PRO A 66 -21.49 -7.16 5.00
C PRO A 66 -20.49 -7.05 3.84
N GLU A 67 -20.44 -5.89 3.18
CA GLU A 67 -19.52 -5.52 2.11
C GLU A 67 -18.12 -5.09 2.59
N GLY A 68 -17.89 -5.09 3.90
CA GLY A 68 -16.67 -4.64 4.55
C GLY A 68 -16.64 -3.12 4.83
N SER A 69 -15.63 -2.68 5.59
CA SER A 69 -15.39 -1.26 5.87
C SER A 69 -15.11 -0.44 4.60
N ALA A 70 -14.95 0.88 4.74
CA ALA A 70 -14.24 1.65 3.73
C ALA A 70 -12.83 1.07 3.48
N PRO A 71 -12.27 1.19 2.25
CA PRO A 71 -10.90 0.75 1.96
C PRO A 71 -9.88 1.32 2.95
N LEU A 72 -8.95 0.47 3.38
CA LEU A 72 -7.89 0.87 4.30
C LEU A 72 -6.94 1.85 3.61
N THR A 73 -6.69 2.99 4.24
CA THR A 73 -5.79 4.05 3.72
C THR A 73 -4.53 4.13 4.56
N ARG A 74 -4.61 4.78 5.73
CA ARG A 74 -3.47 4.97 6.64
C ARG A 74 -3.33 3.79 7.59
N GLN A 75 -2.08 3.48 7.94
CA GLN A 75 -1.79 2.52 9.00
C GLN A 75 -2.25 3.07 10.34
N THR A 76 -2.80 2.19 11.18
CA THR A 76 -3.09 2.48 12.58
C THR A 76 -1.83 2.36 13.43
N LEU A 77 -1.88 2.84 14.67
CA LEU A 77 -0.82 2.60 15.65
C LEU A 77 -0.58 1.09 15.82
N LYS A 78 0.69 0.68 15.77
CA LYS A 78 1.13 -0.71 15.96
C LYS A 78 2.40 -0.74 16.80
N SER A 79 2.52 -1.76 17.62
CA SER A 79 3.73 -2.06 18.40
C SER A 79 3.91 -3.58 18.49
N ALA A 80 5.15 -4.03 18.52
CA ALA A 80 5.51 -5.43 18.73
C ALA A 80 6.77 -5.51 19.63
N PHE A 81 6.92 -6.59 20.38
CA PHE A 81 8.15 -6.88 21.13
C PHE A 81 9.02 -7.84 20.32
N GLU A 82 10.27 -7.46 20.08
CA GLU A 82 11.30 -8.34 19.51
C GLU A 82 12.35 -8.61 20.59
N LEU A 83 12.48 -9.88 21.00
CA LEU A 83 13.50 -10.31 21.96
C LEU A 83 14.77 -10.70 21.20
N VAL A 84 15.91 -10.27 21.69
CA VAL A 84 17.21 -10.73 21.19
C VAL A 84 17.32 -12.23 21.47
N ARG A 85 17.53 -13.02 20.42
CA ARG A 85 17.92 -14.43 20.56
C ARG A 85 19.38 -14.54 20.93
#